data_AF-X2BQ61-F1
#
_entry.id   AF-X2BQ61-F1
#
_cell.length_a   1.000
_cell.length_b   1.000
_cell.length_c   1.000
_cell.angle_alpha   90.00
_cell.angle_beta   90.00
_cell.angle_gamma   90.00
#
_symmetry.space_group_name_H-M   'P 1'
#
loop_
_entity.id
_entity.type
_entity.pdbx_description
1 polymer ?
#
loop_
_entity_poly.entity_id
_entity_poly.type
_entity_poly.pdbx_seq_one_letter_code
_entity_poly.pdbx_strand_id
1 'polypeptide(L)'
;GIFGNAIGDALGFNAVKSGDKKSKIGEHFKKIGDGLTTTKDKLNELSGEISEAKNANGSSIEAVKSAINSASDVFEQLITALTKLAGVAKEAGSTDIGDTASAAAVAADKDGVEAIIAGIKAIIDVADKSGVNIEKGNAGGPVNAAANTDAPAALAANAAAGANSTAKLAAEVTKADPWAMIDKINSAKAAVGVQLDANTNYGAGELATGTPNQANGSKAATNADLAAAVALKAMAKGGKFSHAANEDGAVKAAA
;
A
#
# COMPACT_ATOMS: atom_id res chain seq x y z
N GLY A 1 -13.92 21.16 -5.63
CA GLY A 1 -13.23 22.27 -6.31
C GLY A 1 -12.47 21.74 -7.51
N ILE A 2 -12.46 22.46 -8.62
CA ILE A 2 -11.91 22.01 -9.92
C ILE A 2 -10.41 21.66 -9.82
N PHE A 3 -9.66 22.36 -8.95
CA PHE A 3 -8.27 22.03 -8.61
C PHE A 3 -8.10 20.73 -7.80
N GLY A 4 -9.04 20.41 -6.91
CA GLY A 4 -9.01 19.16 -6.14
C GLY A 4 -9.27 17.93 -7.01
N ASN A 5 -10.17 18.03 -7.98
CA ASN A 5 -10.40 16.95 -8.95
C ASN A 5 -9.25 16.83 -9.95
N ALA A 6 -8.67 17.94 -10.41
CA ALA A 6 -7.52 17.90 -11.32
C ALA A 6 -6.26 17.32 -10.66
N ILE A 7 -5.98 17.68 -9.40
CA ILE A 7 -4.89 17.09 -8.61
C ILE A 7 -5.21 15.63 -8.28
N GLY A 8 -6.48 15.31 -7.95
CA GLY A 8 -6.89 13.93 -7.69
C GLY A 8 -6.80 13.00 -8.90
N ASP A 9 -7.14 13.48 -10.09
CA ASP A 9 -6.98 12.73 -11.34
C ASP A 9 -5.50 12.67 -11.78
N ALA A 10 -4.72 13.72 -11.51
CA ALA A 10 -3.28 13.75 -11.77
C ALA A 10 -2.50 12.80 -10.85
N LEU A 11 -2.83 12.81 -9.55
CA LEU A 11 -2.29 11.90 -8.54
C LEU A 11 -2.94 10.52 -8.57
N GLY A 12 -3.98 10.33 -9.38
CA GLY A 12 -4.56 9.03 -9.70
C GLY A 12 -5.41 8.39 -8.61
N PHE A 13 -6.21 9.15 -7.86
CA PHE A 13 -7.15 8.58 -6.88
C PHE A 13 -8.21 7.63 -7.50
N ASN A 14 -8.36 7.65 -8.84
CA ASN A 14 -9.17 6.70 -9.61
C ASN A 14 -8.33 5.74 -10.48
N ALA A 15 -7.00 5.69 -10.30
CA ALA A 15 -6.08 4.99 -11.21
C ALA A 15 -6.05 3.46 -11.02
N VAL A 16 -6.42 2.99 -9.83
CA VAL A 16 -6.56 1.58 -9.48
C VAL A 16 -8.00 1.34 -9.03
N LYS A 17 -8.65 0.33 -9.59
CA LYS A 17 -10.05 -0.01 -9.37
C LYS A 17 -10.22 -1.47 -9.00
N SER A 18 -11.32 -1.79 -8.34
CA SER A 18 -11.74 -3.18 -8.12
C SER A 18 -11.78 -3.94 -9.46
N GLY A 19 -11.13 -5.10 -9.50
CA GLY A 19 -11.01 -5.93 -10.70
C GLY A 19 -9.82 -5.58 -11.62
N ASP A 20 -9.05 -4.54 -11.30
CA ASP A 20 -7.77 -4.32 -11.95
C ASP A 20 -6.76 -5.42 -11.59
N LYS A 21 -5.69 -5.52 -12.38
CA LYS A 21 -4.57 -6.43 -12.09
C LYS A 21 -3.61 -5.81 -11.09
N LYS A 22 -2.87 -6.63 -10.34
CA LYS A 22 -1.82 -6.18 -9.43
C LYS A 22 -0.77 -5.31 -10.14
N SER A 23 -0.46 -5.63 -11.41
CA SER A 23 0.41 -4.79 -12.25
C SER A 23 -0.07 -3.35 -12.43
N LYS A 24 -1.38 -3.09 -12.29
CA LYS A 24 -1.95 -1.74 -12.38
C LYS A 24 -1.51 -0.83 -11.24
N ILE A 25 -1.30 -1.39 -10.06
CA ILE A 25 -0.68 -0.68 -8.93
C ILE A 25 0.76 -0.28 -9.29
N GLY A 26 1.49 -1.17 -9.99
CA GLY A 26 2.83 -0.86 -10.47
C GLY A 26 2.86 0.25 -11.52
N GLU A 27 1.92 0.22 -12.47
CA GLU A 27 1.72 1.32 -13.43
C GLU A 27 1.40 2.64 -12.75
N HIS A 28 0.60 2.59 -11.68
CA HIS A 28 0.23 3.78 -10.91
C HIS A 28 1.45 4.41 -10.24
N PHE A 29 2.25 3.63 -9.49
CA PHE A 29 3.49 4.13 -8.89
C PHE A 29 4.48 4.66 -9.93
N LYS A 30 4.61 3.97 -11.07
CA LYS A 30 5.44 4.44 -12.18
C LYS A 30 4.97 5.80 -12.71
N LYS A 31 3.65 5.97 -12.91
CA LYS A 31 3.09 7.26 -13.38
C LYS A 31 3.40 8.40 -12.42
N ILE A 32 3.30 8.17 -11.10
CA ILE A 32 3.68 9.18 -10.10
C ILE A 32 5.18 9.49 -10.20
N GLY A 33 6.04 8.47 -10.29
CA GLY A 33 7.48 8.63 -10.44
C GLY A 33 7.88 9.39 -11.73
N ASP A 34 7.25 9.08 -12.85
CA ASP A 34 7.45 9.77 -14.13
C ASP A 34 7.03 11.26 -14.03
N GLY A 35 5.94 11.54 -13.31
CA GLY A 35 5.49 12.91 -13.01
C GLY A 35 6.50 13.69 -12.17
N LEU A 36 6.99 13.09 -11.08
CA LEU A 36 8.04 13.70 -10.25
C LEU A 36 9.34 13.93 -11.03
N THR A 37 9.72 13.00 -11.91
CA THR A 37 10.89 13.13 -12.79
C THR A 37 10.74 14.36 -13.69
N THR A 38 9.58 14.49 -14.35
CA THR A 38 9.28 15.64 -15.21
C THR A 38 9.36 16.97 -14.45
N THR A 39 8.84 17.02 -13.21
CA THR A 39 8.92 18.22 -12.37
C THR A 39 10.35 18.53 -11.93
N LYS A 40 11.12 17.51 -11.52
CA LYS A 40 12.54 17.66 -11.16
C LYS A 40 13.35 18.23 -12.33
N ASP A 41 13.14 17.71 -13.54
CA ASP A 41 13.87 18.17 -14.73
C ASP A 41 13.57 19.64 -15.05
N LYS A 42 12.31 20.06 -14.95
CA LYS A 42 11.90 21.46 -15.13
C LYS A 42 12.46 22.39 -14.04
N LEU A 43 12.55 21.91 -12.80
CA LEU A 43 13.20 22.67 -11.73
C LEU A 43 14.70 22.85 -12.02
N ASN A 44 15.37 21.82 -12.51
CA ASN A 44 16.78 21.91 -12.90
C ASN A 44 17.00 22.85 -14.08
N GLU A 45 16.10 22.87 -15.07
CA GLU A 45 16.09 23.84 -16.17
C GLU A 45 15.96 25.27 -15.63
N LEU A 46 14.97 25.52 -14.75
CA LEU A 46 14.79 26.81 -14.09
C LEU A 46 16.03 27.26 -13.30
N SER A 47 16.73 26.33 -12.64
CA SER A 47 18.00 26.59 -11.94
C SER A 47 19.11 27.07 -12.89
N GLY A 48 19.10 26.57 -14.13
CA GLY A 48 19.95 27.05 -15.22
C GLY A 48 19.57 28.46 -15.65
N GLU A 49 18.31 28.68 -16.01
CA GLU A 49 17.81 29.98 -16.50
C GLU A 49 18.02 31.12 -15.49
N ILE A 50 17.78 30.87 -14.20
CA ILE A 50 17.96 31.90 -13.17
C ILE A 50 19.43 32.32 -13.01
N SER A 51 20.37 31.44 -13.37
CA SER A 51 21.80 31.78 -13.36
C SER A 51 22.14 32.85 -14.42
N GLU A 52 21.27 33.06 -15.42
CA GLU A 52 21.45 34.05 -16.49
C GLU A 52 20.69 35.37 -16.23
N ALA A 53 20.00 35.49 -15.10
CA ALA A 53 19.16 36.64 -14.78
C ALA A 53 19.98 37.93 -14.57
N LYS A 54 19.91 38.85 -15.53
CA LYS A 54 20.75 40.07 -15.59
C LYS A 54 20.50 41.13 -14.50
N ASN A 55 19.33 41.12 -13.86
CA ASN A 55 18.91 42.16 -12.91
C ASN A 55 18.68 41.61 -11.48
N ALA A 56 19.04 40.35 -11.23
CA ALA A 56 18.96 39.76 -9.90
C ALA A 56 20.32 39.87 -9.19
N ASN A 57 20.30 40.08 -7.88
CA ASN A 57 21.55 40.02 -7.10
C ASN A 57 22.03 38.55 -6.99
N GLY A 58 23.35 38.34 -6.95
CA GLY A 58 23.93 37.00 -6.92
C GLY A 58 23.48 36.17 -5.71
N SER A 59 23.30 36.80 -4.54
CA SER A 59 22.86 36.10 -3.32
C SER A 59 21.43 35.56 -3.41
N SER A 60 20.52 36.25 -4.10
CA SER A 60 19.15 35.77 -4.33
C SER A 60 19.13 34.64 -5.35
N ILE A 61 19.96 34.72 -6.41
CA ILE A 61 20.12 33.62 -7.37
C ILE A 61 20.58 32.36 -6.64
N GLU A 62 21.63 32.46 -5.82
CA GLU A 62 22.14 31.31 -5.05
C GLU A 62 21.13 30.76 -4.04
N ALA A 63 20.36 31.62 -3.37
CA ALA A 63 19.31 31.19 -2.46
C ALA A 63 18.20 30.39 -3.18
N VAL A 64 17.76 30.84 -4.37
CA VAL A 64 16.76 30.14 -5.17
C VAL A 64 17.33 28.81 -5.70
N LYS A 65 18.56 28.80 -6.20
CA LYS A 65 19.22 27.56 -6.67
C LYS A 65 19.36 26.55 -5.54
N SER A 66 19.73 27.00 -4.34
CA SER A 66 19.79 26.13 -3.16
C SER A 66 18.43 25.52 -2.84
N ALA A 67 17.36 26.31 -2.87
CA ALA A 67 16.00 25.80 -2.63
C ALA A 67 15.56 24.80 -3.70
N ILE A 68 15.87 25.07 -4.97
CA ILE A 68 15.61 24.15 -6.08
C ILE A 68 16.36 22.83 -5.88
N ASN A 69 17.66 22.88 -5.56
CA ASN A 69 18.48 21.68 -5.37
C ASN A 69 17.94 20.83 -4.20
N SER A 70 17.58 21.46 -3.07
CA SER A 70 16.98 20.74 -1.94
C SER A 70 15.66 20.06 -2.32
N ALA A 71 14.81 20.69 -3.15
CA ALA A 71 13.60 20.05 -3.65
C ALA A 71 13.89 18.90 -4.62
N SER A 72 14.88 19.07 -5.51
CA SER A 72 15.32 18.04 -6.45
C SER A 72 15.84 16.79 -5.73
N ASP A 73 16.55 16.95 -4.62
CA ASP A 73 17.05 15.84 -3.78
C ASP A 73 15.90 15.05 -3.13
N VAL A 74 14.84 15.74 -2.69
CA VAL A 74 13.62 15.10 -2.17
C VAL A 74 12.92 14.30 -3.27
N PHE A 75 12.76 14.89 -4.46
CA PHE A 75 12.14 14.19 -5.59
C PHE A 75 12.94 12.96 -6.01
N GLU A 76 14.27 13.01 -6.00
CA GLU A 76 15.10 11.85 -6.34
C GLU A 76 14.88 10.67 -5.39
N GLN A 77 14.76 10.94 -4.09
CA GLN A 77 14.47 9.91 -3.09
C GLN A 77 13.06 9.32 -3.27
N LEU A 78 12.05 10.16 -3.53
CA LEU A 78 10.68 9.71 -3.81
C LEU A 78 10.60 8.89 -5.11
N ILE A 79 11.24 9.34 -6.19
CA ILE A 79 11.31 8.63 -7.47
C ILE A 79 11.94 7.24 -7.27
N THR A 80 13.02 7.17 -6.48
CA THR A 80 13.68 5.89 -6.16
C THR A 80 12.74 4.93 -5.43
N ALA A 81 12.02 5.41 -4.42
CA ALA A 81 11.07 4.59 -3.65
C ALA A 81 9.89 4.13 -4.53
N LEU A 82 9.30 5.03 -5.32
CA LEU A 82 8.21 4.73 -6.24
C LEU A 82 8.62 3.73 -7.33
N THR A 83 9.84 3.85 -7.85
CA THR A 83 10.38 2.91 -8.86
C THR A 83 10.48 1.50 -8.30
N LYS A 84 10.93 1.35 -7.04
CA LYS A 84 10.98 0.04 -6.36
C LYS A 84 9.57 -0.54 -6.18
N LEU A 85 8.63 0.26 -5.68
CA LEU A 85 7.22 -0.15 -5.52
C LEU A 85 6.59 -0.56 -6.86
N ALA A 86 6.85 0.20 -7.93
CA ALA A 86 6.39 -0.10 -9.27
C ALA A 86 6.91 -1.45 -9.77
N GLY A 87 8.19 -1.74 -9.52
CA GLY A 87 8.82 -3.02 -9.85
C GLY A 87 8.14 -4.20 -9.16
N VAL A 88 7.99 -4.13 -7.83
CA VAL A 88 7.39 -5.21 -7.03
C VAL A 88 5.95 -5.52 -7.45
N ALA A 89 5.13 -4.49 -7.62
CA ALA A 89 3.74 -4.68 -8.05
C ALA A 89 3.65 -5.20 -9.50
N LYS A 90 4.58 -4.82 -10.38
CA LYS A 90 4.67 -5.36 -11.75
C LYS A 90 5.05 -6.85 -11.75
N GLU A 91 5.95 -7.27 -10.87
CA GLU A 91 6.35 -8.68 -10.72
C GLU A 91 5.21 -9.58 -10.22
N ALA A 92 4.21 -9.03 -9.53
CA ALA A 92 2.97 -9.73 -9.19
C ALA A 92 2.12 -10.10 -10.43
N GLY A 93 2.40 -9.47 -11.57
CA GLY A 93 1.88 -9.85 -12.89
C GLY A 93 0.39 -9.58 -13.09
N SER A 94 -0.23 -10.36 -13.98
CA SER A 94 -1.63 -10.21 -14.41
C SER A 94 -2.65 -10.85 -13.46
N THR A 95 -2.28 -11.09 -12.19
CA THR A 95 -3.21 -11.54 -11.15
C THR A 95 -4.12 -10.40 -10.74
N ASP A 96 -5.35 -10.71 -10.31
CA ASP A 96 -6.31 -9.69 -9.90
C ASP A 96 -5.93 -9.06 -8.56
N ILE A 97 -6.23 -7.77 -8.41
CA ILE A 97 -6.39 -7.15 -7.09
C ILE A 97 -7.62 -7.83 -6.46
N GLY A 98 -7.40 -8.49 -5.32
CA GLY A 98 -8.39 -9.40 -4.75
C GLY A 98 -8.42 -10.78 -5.41
N ASP A 99 -7.31 -11.27 -5.97
CA ASP A 99 -7.22 -12.66 -6.47
C ASP A 99 -7.66 -13.66 -5.40
N THR A 100 -8.42 -14.66 -5.82
CA THR A 100 -9.09 -15.59 -4.91
C THR A 100 -8.64 -17.03 -5.13
N ALA A 101 -8.74 -17.81 -4.05
CA ALA A 101 -8.73 -19.25 -4.08
C ALA A 101 -10.07 -19.75 -3.54
N SER A 102 -10.72 -20.67 -4.26
CA SER A 102 -11.94 -21.35 -3.82
C SER A 102 -11.72 -22.33 -2.64
N ALA A 103 -10.50 -22.34 -2.09
CA ALA A 103 -10.04 -23.20 -1.00
C ALA A 103 -9.35 -22.33 0.06
N ALA A 104 -8.31 -22.84 0.71
CA ALA A 104 -7.48 -22.07 1.63
C ALA A 104 -6.98 -20.77 0.99
N ALA A 105 -6.86 -19.72 1.81
CA ALA A 105 -6.15 -18.52 1.42
C ALA A 105 -4.67 -18.88 1.15
N VAL A 106 -4.02 -18.13 0.26
CA VAL A 106 -2.60 -18.33 -0.07
C VAL A 106 -1.82 -17.14 0.44
N ALA A 107 -0.77 -17.39 1.21
CA ALA A 107 0.13 -16.35 1.71
C ALA A 107 0.75 -15.55 0.55
N ALA A 108 0.97 -14.26 0.76
CA ALA A 108 1.74 -13.46 -0.17
C ALA A 108 3.22 -13.82 -0.13
N ASP A 109 3.90 -13.56 -1.25
CA ASP A 109 5.34 -13.62 -1.35
C ASP A 109 5.98 -12.65 -0.36
N LYS A 110 6.89 -13.18 0.46
CA LYS A 110 7.50 -12.44 1.57
C LYS A 110 8.36 -11.29 1.06
N ASP A 111 9.25 -11.59 0.12
CA ASP A 111 10.23 -10.63 -0.37
C ASP A 111 9.51 -9.45 -1.04
N GLY A 112 8.42 -9.73 -1.78
CA GLY A 112 7.51 -8.72 -2.30
C GLY A 112 6.86 -7.88 -1.21
N VAL A 113 6.31 -8.50 -0.15
CA VAL A 113 5.71 -7.76 0.98
C VAL A 113 6.75 -6.89 1.71
N GLU A 114 7.96 -7.41 1.98
CA GLU A 114 9.04 -6.65 2.60
C GLU A 114 9.49 -5.47 1.73
N ALA A 115 9.58 -5.68 0.42
CA ALA A 115 9.93 -4.61 -0.51
C ALA A 115 8.85 -3.53 -0.57
N ILE A 116 7.56 -3.89 -0.51
CA ILE A 116 6.45 -2.92 -0.41
C ILE A 116 6.54 -2.12 0.90
N ILE A 117 6.71 -2.81 2.04
CA ILE A 117 6.87 -2.16 3.35
C ILE A 117 8.06 -1.19 3.33
N ALA A 118 9.21 -1.62 2.82
CA ALA A 118 10.41 -0.81 2.74
C ALA A 118 10.24 0.41 1.81
N GLY A 119 9.55 0.25 0.67
CA GLY A 119 9.25 1.35 -0.25
C GLY A 119 8.34 2.40 0.38
N ILE A 120 7.27 1.97 1.05
CA ILE A 120 6.35 2.87 1.77
C ILE A 120 7.07 3.58 2.93
N LYS A 121 7.89 2.84 3.70
CA LYS A 121 8.74 3.42 4.74
C LYS A 121 9.66 4.52 4.21
N ALA A 122 10.32 4.29 3.08
CA ALA A 122 11.18 5.29 2.47
C ALA A 122 10.41 6.56 2.07
N ILE A 123 9.17 6.44 1.55
CA ILE A 123 8.32 7.58 1.22
C ILE A 123 7.97 8.37 2.48
N ILE A 124 7.56 7.69 3.56
CA ILE A 124 7.21 8.32 4.84
C ILE A 124 8.43 9.02 5.43
N ASP A 125 9.60 8.37 5.48
CA ASP A 125 10.82 8.94 6.02
C ASP A 125 11.24 10.22 5.26
N VAL A 126 11.03 10.27 3.93
CA VAL A 126 11.29 11.46 3.12
C VAL A 126 10.27 12.57 3.39
N ALA A 127 9.00 12.22 3.52
CA ALA A 127 7.93 13.15 3.84
C ALA A 127 8.14 13.81 5.22
N ASP A 128 8.44 13.02 6.25
CA ASP A 128 8.71 13.49 7.61
C ASP A 128 9.90 14.45 7.65
N LYS A 129 11.01 14.10 6.98
CA LYS A 129 12.19 14.97 6.86
C LYS A 129 11.91 16.27 6.08
N SER A 130 10.91 16.25 5.21
CA SER A 130 10.44 17.41 4.47
C SER A 130 9.41 18.25 5.26
N GLY A 131 9.15 17.90 6.53
CA GLY A 131 8.21 18.62 7.39
C GLY A 131 6.74 18.30 7.13
N VAL A 132 6.44 17.23 6.38
CA VAL A 132 5.07 16.75 6.21
C VAL A 132 4.65 16.00 7.47
N ASN A 133 3.53 16.41 8.08
CA ASN A 133 3.00 15.72 9.25
C ASN A 133 2.23 14.47 8.83
N ILE A 134 2.77 13.29 9.14
CA ILE A 134 2.11 12.00 8.94
C ILE A 134 1.42 11.60 10.25
N GLU A 135 0.10 11.64 10.25
CA GLU A 135 -0.69 11.29 11.43
C GLU A 135 -0.69 9.76 11.66
N LYS A 136 -0.87 9.34 12.91
CA LYS A 136 -0.99 7.92 13.28
C LYS A 136 -2.41 7.36 13.06
N GLY A 137 -3.41 8.24 12.96
CA GLY A 137 -4.81 7.84 12.84
C GLY A 137 -5.36 7.06 14.05
N ASN A 138 -6.58 6.55 13.91
CA ASN A 138 -7.18 5.62 14.86
C ASN A 138 -7.05 4.17 14.38
N ALA A 139 -6.24 3.35 15.04
CA ALA A 139 -6.04 1.95 14.63
C ALA A 139 -7.30 1.08 14.72
N GLY A 140 -8.26 1.47 15.58
CA GLY A 140 -9.44 0.66 15.86
C GLY A 140 -9.16 -0.48 16.83
N GLY A 141 -10.07 -1.45 16.87
CA GLY A 141 -10.04 -2.57 17.82
C GLY A 141 -9.63 -3.89 17.16
N PRO A 142 -9.35 -4.93 17.95
CA PRO A 142 -9.01 -6.24 17.43
C PRO A 142 -10.15 -6.84 16.61
N VAL A 143 -9.81 -7.53 15.53
CA VAL A 143 -10.76 -8.26 14.68
C VAL A 143 -10.64 -9.75 14.96
N ASN A 144 -11.71 -10.32 15.53
CA ASN A 144 -11.76 -11.70 15.97
C ASN A 144 -11.98 -12.70 14.82
N ALA A 145 -11.50 -13.92 15.01
CA ALA A 145 -11.64 -15.06 14.10
C ALA A 145 -12.36 -16.24 14.79
N ALA A 146 -13.58 -16.00 15.26
CA ALA A 146 -14.32 -16.99 16.08
C ALA A 146 -14.97 -18.09 15.23
N ALA A 147 -15.34 -17.78 13.99
CA ALA A 147 -15.92 -18.71 13.03
C ALA A 147 -15.34 -18.51 11.62
N ASN A 148 -15.47 -19.52 10.77
CA ASN A 148 -15.06 -19.44 9.36
C ASN A 148 -15.92 -18.45 8.53
N THR A 149 -17.02 -17.94 9.09
CA THR A 149 -17.82 -16.87 8.49
C THR A 149 -17.38 -15.48 8.91
N ASP A 150 -16.33 -15.33 9.72
CA ASP A 150 -15.79 -14.02 10.14
C ASP A 150 -14.81 -13.44 9.12
N ALA A 151 -14.57 -12.13 9.22
CA ALA A 151 -13.70 -11.39 8.29
C ALA A 151 -12.31 -12.02 8.10
N PRO A 152 -11.58 -12.45 9.16
CA PRO A 152 -10.24 -12.98 8.97
C PRO A 152 -10.18 -14.32 8.22
N ALA A 153 -11.30 -15.06 8.13
CA ALA A 153 -11.34 -16.29 7.36
C ALA A 153 -11.08 -16.04 5.87
N ALA A 154 -11.63 -14.95 5.33
CA ALA A 154 -11.38 -14.55 3.94
C ALA A 154 -9.91 -14.15 3.70
N LEU A 155 -9.23 -13.61 4.72
CA LEU A 155 -7.83 -13.20 4.61
C LEU A 155 -6.86 -14.39 4.71
N ALA A 156 -7.06 -15.27 5.70
CA ALA A 156 -6.04 -16.22 6.15
C ALA A 156 -6.58 -17.56 6.68
N ALA A 157 -7.72 -18.05 6.20
CA ALA A 157 -8.18 -19.41 6.53
C ALA A 157 -7.40 -20.51 5.80
N ASN A 158 -7.20 -21.65 6.47
CA ASN A 158 -6.57 -22.85 5.88
C ASN A 158 -7.55 -23.75 5.09
N ALA A 159 -8.81 -23.31 4.98
CA ALA A 159 -9.87 -23.95 4.23
C ALA A 159 -10.69 -22.86 3.51
N ALA A 160 -11.68 -23.26 2.71
CA ALA A 160 -12.62 -22.32 2.13
C ALA A 160 -13.31 -21.52 3.25
N ALA A 161 -13.28 -20.20 3.13
CA ALA A 161 -13.97 -19.31 4.03
C ALA A 161 -15.49 -19.55 3.93
N GLY A 162 -16.17 -19.45 5.08
CA GLY A 162 -17.61 -19.59 5.16
C GLY A 162 -18.33 -18.45 4.46
N ALA A 163 -19.61 -18.68 4.12
CA ALA A 163 -20.45 -17.68 3.48
C ALA A 163 -20.44 -16.36 4.24
N ASN A 164 -20.46 -15.24 3.52
CA ASN A 164 -20.46 -13.87 4.04
C ASN A 164 -19.16 -13.41 4.73
N SER A 165 -18.12 -14.25 4.81
CA SER A 165 -16.81 -13.87 5.37
C SER A 165 -16.15 -12.72 4.59
N THR A 166 -16.24 -12.74 3.26
CA THR A 166 -15.66 -11.74 2.36
C THR A 166 -16.37 -10.40 2.45
N ALA A 167 -17.70 -10.39 2.58
CA ALA A 167 -18.47 -9.18 2.84
C ALA A 167 -18.17 -8.58 4.22
N LYS A 168 -17.99 -9.42 5.25
CA LYS A 168 -17.50 -8.94 6.55
C LYS A 168 -16.08 -8.40 6.47
N LEU A 169 -15.19 -9.00 5.67
CA LEU A 169 -13.85 -8.48 5.44
C LEU A 169 -13.91 -7.07 4.85
N ALA A 170 -14.69 -6.86 3.79
CA ALA A 170 -14.91 -5.53 3.23
C ALA A 170 -15.45 -4.54 4.27
N ALA A 171 -16.41 -4.97 5.10
CA ALA A 171 -16.97 -4.14 6.16
C ALA A 171 -15.97 -3.80 7.28
N GLU A 172 -15.01 -4.66 7.60
CA GLU A 172 -13.94 -4.33 8.56
C GLU A 172 -12.87 -3.42 7.94
N VAL A 173 -12.58 -3.58 6.65
CA VAL A 173 -11.65 -2.71 5.91
C VAL A 173 -12.17 -1.27 5.85
N THR A 174 -13.46 -1.05 5.60
CA THR A 174 -14.04 0.31 5.52
C THR A 174 -14.05 1.05 6.85
N LYS A 175 -13.90 0.35 7.99
CA LYS A 175 -13.76 0.97 9.31
C LYS A 175 -12.34 1.47 9.57
N ALA A 176 -11.35 1.00 8.82
CA ALA A 176 -9.96 1.35 9.06
C ALA A 176 -9.70 2.80 8.71
N ASP A 177 -9.02 3.50 9.62
CA ASP A 177 -8.50 4.83 9.36
C ASP A 177 -7.31 4.73 8.38
N PRO A 178 -7.30 5.51 7.28
CA PRO A 178 -6.22 5.44 6.29
C PRO A 178 -4.84 5.79 6.84
N TRP A 179 -4.74 6.74 7.77
CA TRP A 179 -3.47 7.10 8.42
C TRP A 179 -2.98 5.96 9.31
N ALA A 180 -3.89 5.32 10.04
CA ALA A 180 -3.54 4.15 10.82
C ALA A 180 -3.10 2.97 9.94
N MET A 181 -3.74 2.75 8.79
CA MET A 181 -3.29 1.71 7.83
C MET A 181 -1.86 1.96 7.35
N ILE A 182 -1.54 3.21 6.97
CA ILE A 182 -0.19 3.59 6.54
C ILE A 182 0.82 3.36 7.69
N ASP A 183 0.46 3.73 8.93
CA ASP A 183 1.30 3.49 10.10
C ASP A 183 1.53 1.99 10.37
N LYS A 184 0.49 1.17 10.22
CA LYS A 184 0.60 -0.30 10.34
C LYS A 184 1.48 -0.90 9.26
N ILE A 185 1.42 -0.39 8.02
CA ILE A 185 2.33 -0.84 6.96
C ILE A 185 3.78 -0.42 7.27
N ASN A 186 4.01 0.82 7.71
CA ASN A 186 5.35 1.33 8.05
C ASN A 186 6.04 0.55 9.19
N SER A 187 5.25 0.02 10.12
CA SER A 187 5.71 -0.77 11.26
C SER A 187 5.58 -2.29 11.07
N ALA A 188 5.02 -2.74 9.94
CA ALA A 188 4.78 -4.14 9.66
C ALA A 188 6.08 -4.94 9.54
N LYS A 189 5.99 -6.22 9.90
CA LYS A 189 7.05 -7.21 9.70
C LYS A 189 6.46 -8.39 8.94
N ALA A 190 7.09 -8.77 7.84
CA ALA A 190 6.74 -10.01 7.17
C ALA A 190 7.26 -11.20 7.97
N ALA A 191 6.56 -12.33 7.91
CA ALA A 191 6.92 -13.55 8.60
C ALA A 191 6.74 -14.75 7.66
N VAL A 192 7.84 -15.41 7.30
CA VAL A 192 7.81 -16.68 6.55
C VAL A 192 7.91 -17.86 7.50
N GLY A 193 7.12 -18.90 7.20
CA GLY A 193 7.11 -20.12 7.98
C GLY A 193 6.43 -19.98 9.34
N VAL A 194 5.90 -18.80 9.67
CA VAL A 194 5.02 -18.63 10.83
C VAL A 194 3.66 -19.19 10.47
N GLN A 195 3.28 -20.26 11.17
CA GLN A 195 1.92 -20.75 11.15
C GLN A 195 1.06 -19.81 11.98
N LEU A 196 0.04 -19.23 11.34
CA LEU A 196 -0.87 -18.33 12.04
C LEU A 196 -1.80 -19.14 12.94
N ASP A 197 -1.88 -18.77 14.22
CA ASP A 197 -2.74 -19.42 15.21
C ASP A 197 -4.02 -18.61 15.50
N ALA A 198 -4.93 -19.17 16.29
CA ALA A 198 -6.22 -18.53 16.60
C ALA A 198 -6.19 -17.58 17.81
N ASN A 199 -5.14 -17.64 18.62
CA ASN A 199 -5.04 -16.93 19.90
C ASN A 199 -4.19 -15.66 19.82
N THR A 200 -3.27 -15.61 18.87
CA THR A 200 -2.39 -14.47 18.62
C THR A 200 -3.09 -13.38 17.80
N ASN A 201 -2.91 -12.14 18.22
CA ASN A 201 -3.32 -10.95 17.49
C ASN A 201 -2.16 -10.51 16.59
N TYR A 202 -2.23 -10.83 15.30
CA TYR A 202 -1.13 -10.56 14.37
C TYR A 202 -1.19 -9.15 13.79
N GLY A 203 -0.02 -8.64 13.42
CA GLY A 203 0.13 -7.40 12.65
C GLY A 203 -0.02 -7.60 11.15
N ALA A 204 -0.06 -6.50 10.41
CA ALA A 204 -0.35 -6.50 8.97
C ALA A 204 0.57 -7.41 8.11
N GLY A 205 1.89 -7.30 8.31
CA GLY A 205 2.86 -8.07 7.51
C GLY A 205 2.80 -9.57 7.80
N GLU A 206 2.59 -9.95 9.06
CA GLU A 206 2.45 -11.34 9.48
C GLU A 206 1.16 -11.94 8.92
N LEU A 207 0.04 -11.22 8.95
CA LEU A 207 -1.22 -11.66 8.35
C LEU A 207 -1.12 -11.81 6.82
N ALA A 208 -0.35 -10.96 6.14
CA ALA A 208 -0.20 -11.03 4.69
C ALA A 208 0.66 -12.24 4.24
N THR A 209 1.68 -12.61 5.03
CA THR A 209 2.74 -13.58 4.64
C THR A 209 2.73 -14.88 5.43
N GLY A 210 2.05 -14.91 6.57
CA GLY A 210 1.95 -16.08 7.43
C GLY A 210 1.15 -17.20 6.77
N THR A 211 1.49 -18.44 7.12
CA THR A 211 0.82 -19.63 6.58
C THR A 211 -0.50 -19.85 7.32
N PRO A 212 -1.65 -19.84 6.63
CA PRO A 212 -2.93 -20.19 7.22
C PRO A 212 -2.91 -21.57 7.88
N ASN A 213 -3.27 -21.65 9.16
CA ASN A 213 -3.33 -22.93 9.88
C ASN A 213 -4.70 -23.21 10.51
N GLN A 214 -5.63 -22.26 10.46
CA GLN A 214 -6.93 -22.33 11.13
C GLN A 214 -8.07 -22.13 10.14
N ALA A 215 -9.16 -22.88 10.28
CA ALA A 215 -10.32 -22.78 9.39
C ALA A 215 -11.04 -21.42 9.48
N ASN A 216 -10.90 -20.74 10.63
CA ASN A 216 -11.52 -19.43 10.89
C ASN A 216 -10.63 -18.25 10.45
N GLY A 217 -9.43 -18.53 9.97
CA GLY A 217 -8.36 -17.54 9.90
C GLY A 217 -7.79 -17.20 11.29
N SER A 218 -7.05 -16.10 11.34
CA SER A 218 -6.31 -15.65 12.53
C SER A 218 -6.65 -14.20 12.86
N LYS A 219 -6.56 -13.84 14.14
CA LYS A 219 -6.98 -12.52 14.60
C LYS A 219 -6.07 -11.43 14.07
N ALA A 220 -6.66 -10.28 13.75
CA ALA A 220 -5.90 -9.05 13.54
C ALA A 220 -5.87 -8.23 14.82
N ALA A 221 -4.70 -7.67 15.13
CA ALA A 221 -4.55 -6.83 16.32
C ALA A 221 -5.44 -5.59 16.30
N THR A 222 -5.69 -5.04 15.11
CA THR A 222 -6.57 -3.89 14.92
C THR A 222 -7.29 -3.94 13.56
N ASN A 223 -8.34 -3.14 13.36
CA ASN A 223 -8.96 -2.92 12.06
C ASN A 223 -7.93 -2.45 11.02
N ALA A 224 -7.05 -1.53 11.40
CA ALA A 224 -5.98 -1.03 10.55
C ALA A 224 -4.97 -2.13 10.17
N ASP A 225 -4.63 -3.04 11.10
CA ASP A 225 -3.76 -4.18 10.81
C ASP A 225 -4.40 -5.14 9.80
N LEU A 226 -5.71 -5.41 9.92
CA LEU A 226 -6.45 -6.24 8.96
C LEU A 226 -6.46 -5.60 7.56
N ALA A 227 -6.82 -4.31 7.47
CA ALA A 227 -6.90 -3.61 6.21
C ALA A 227 -5.52 -3.44 5.54
N ALA A 228 -4.48 -3.15 6.33
CA ALA A 228 -3.11 -3.12 5.84
C ALA A 228 -2.66 -4.51 5.34
N ALA A 229 -3.02 -5.60 6.02
CA ALA A 229 -2.72 -6.95 5.54
C ALA A 229 -3.41 -7.27 4.21
N VAL A 230 -4.67 -6.87 4.05
CA VAL A 230 -5.42 -6.98 2.79
C VAL A 230 -4.68 -6.23 1.69
N ALA A 231 -4.30 -4.97 1.92
CA ALA A 231 -3.57 -4.16 0.94
C ALA A 231 -2.20 -4.77 0.57
N LEU A 232 -1.40 -5.19 1.56
CA LEU A 232 -0.11 -5.85 1.32
C LEU A 232 -0.26 -7.12 0.47
N LYS A 233 -1.28 -7.94 0.79
CA LYS A 233 -1.59 -9.17 0.05
C LYS A 233 -2.10 -8.91 -1.36
N ALA A 234 -2.89 -7.84 -1.53
CA ALA A 234 -3.41 -7.41 -2.81
C ALA A 234 -2.33 -6.82 -3.73
N MET A 235 -1.28 -6.19 -3.18
CA MET A 235 -0.15 -5.65 -3.94
C MET A 235 0.91 -6.71 -4.26
N ALA A 236 1.19 -7.62 -3.33
CA ALA A 236 2.28 -8.58 -3.45
C ALA A 236 1.93 -9.79 -4.33
N LYS A 237 2.98 -10.40 -4.91
CA LYS A 237 2.88 -11.64 -5.69
C LYS A 237 2.34 -12.79 -4.84
N GLY A 238 1.61 -13.72 -5.46
CA GLY A 238 1.19 -14.99 -4.83
C GLY A 238 0.04 -14.90 -3.82
N GLY A 239 -0.19 -13.73 -3.21
CA GLY A 239 -1.25 -13.54 -2.23
C GLY A 239 -2.64 -13.74 -2.83
N LYS A 240 -3.42 -14.68 -2.25
CA LYS A 240 -4.81 -14.95 -2.59
C LYS A 240 -5.71 -14.99 -1.36
N PHE A 241 -6.90 -14.46 -1.49
CA PHE A 241 -7.93 -14.51 -0.46
C PHE A 241 -8.75 -15.79 -0.59
N SER A 242 -9.32 -16.25 0.52
CA SER A 242 -10.31 -17.32 0.53
C SER A 242 -11.71 -16.73 0.40
N HIS A 243 -12.63 -17.47 -0.20
CA HIS A 243 -14.03 -17.08 -0.32
C HIS A 243 -14.95 -18.29 -0.35
N ALA A 244 -16.23 -18.07 -0.01
CA ALA A 244 -17.27 -19.04 -0.30
C ALA A 244 -17.64 -19.00 -1.80
N ALA A 245 -18.20 -20.11 -2.31
CA ALA A 245 -18.59 -20.22 -3.71
C ALA A 245 -19.49 -19.04 -4.16
N ASN A 246 -19.16 -18.44 -5.30
CA ASN A 246 -19.87 -17.30 -5.90
C ASN A 246 -19.80 -15.97 -5.13
N GLU A 247 -18.88 -15.81 -4.18
CA GLU A 247 -18.68 -14.56 -3.42
C GLU A 247 -17.36 -13.82 -3.75
N ASP A 248 -16.79 -14.01 -4.96
CA ASP A 248 -15.50 -13.40 -5.36
C ASP A 248 -15.56 -11.87 -5.46
N GLY A 249 -16.72 -11.30 -5.80
CA GLY A 249 -16.90 -9.85 -5.95
C GLY A 249 -16.65 -9.06 -4.66
N ALA A 250 -16.99 -9.61 -3.50
CA ALA A 250 -16.79 -8.94 -2.21
C ALA A 250 -15.31 -8.90 -1.80
N VAL A 251 -14.49 -9.87 -2.24
CA VAL A 251 -13.04 -9.83 -2.05
C VAL A 251 -12.44 -8.66 -2.81
N LYS A 252 -12.82 -8.49 -4.07
CA LYS A 252 -12.34 -7.39 -4.93
C LYS A 252 -12.74 -6.00 -4.41
N ALA A 253 -13.82 -5.92 -3.64
CA ALA A 253 -14.22 -4.68 -2.98
C ALA A 253 -13.42 -4.39 -1.70
N ALA A 254 -12.94 -5.42 -1.01
CA ALA A 254 -12.09 -5.27 0.17
C ALA A 254 -10.64 -4.94 -0.18
N ALA A 255 -10.13 -5.51 -1.28
CA ALA A 255 -8.76 -5.39 -1.77
C ALA A 255 -8.52 -4.12 -2.60
#